data_AF-A0A6A5TTB2-F1
#
_entry.id   AF-A0A6A5TTB2-F1
#
_cell.length_a   1.000
_cell.length_b   1.000
_cell.length_c   1.000
_cell.angle_alpha   90.00
_cell.angle_beta   90.00
_cell.angle_gamma   90.00
#
_symmetry.space_group_name_H-M   'P 1'
#
loop_
_entity.id
_entity.type
_entity.pdbx_description
1 polymer ?
#
loop_
_entity_poly.entity_id
_entity_poly.type
_entity_poly.pdbx_seq_one_letter_code
_entity_poly.pdbx_strand_id
1 'polypeptide(L)'
;MRRVQGSSLLFILTYLASITAAEDCYFANGTVVPPRFHVLPCDNAPVKTICCALDRENPPGGLLINGNNTRDECLPNGICQNRAVRDGEKITAYWLNFCTDKDITSGKCLDVCRETRNDGGGSPMTPCDGTNTSTRWCCGTSTTCCTNNFGVVELPQSFIGRAISSTSSTAPSPTSANSISPGVTSPSQTAPSAQNPTPDQKQNTGLQSGVKAGIGIGIAVGVFALIGGIWFVRKAMAWRKKAKAQDMELLKRENPSLVSHSSPDLYKHEHGGNQRSEMPYWTKPTELASPGRPWELADTAVRPATSELKS
;
A
#
# COMPACT_ATOMS: atom_id res chain seq x y z
N MET A 1 65.41 -9.50 17.27
CA MET A 1 64.42 -10.40 16.65
C MET A 1 63.12 -10.31 17.43
N ARG A 2 62.13 -9.54 16.95
CA ARG A 2 60.80 -9.44 17.56
C ARG A 2 59.79 -10.12 16.62
N ARG A 3 59.16 -11.20 17.08
CA ARG A 3 58.05 -11.89 16.40
C ARG A 3 56.79 -11.04 16.55
N VAL A 4 56.28 -10.53 15.43
CA VAL A 4 54.90 -10.00 15.33
C VAL A 4 54.04 -11.17 14.90
N GLN A 5 53.32 -11.77 15.85
CA GLN A 5 52.47 -12.93 15.62
C GLN A 5 51.02 -12.47 15.42
N GLY A 6 50.42 -12.98 14.33
CA GLY A 6 49.22 -12.45 13.70
C GLY A 6 47.96 -12.50 14.56
N SER A 7 47.17 -11.44 14.44
CA SER A 7 45.83 -11.32 15.03
C SER A 7 44.92 -10.49 14.13
N SER A 8 44.91 -10.78 12.82
CA SER A 8 44.13 -10.02 11.81
C SER A 8 43.18 -10.85 10.96
N LEU A 9 42.99 -12.15 11.25
CA LEU A 9 42.14 -13.02 10.43
C LEU A 9 40.73 -13.30 10.99
N LEU A 10 40.34 -12.64 12.09
CA LEU A 10 39.07 -12.93 12.80
C LEU A 10 37.98 -11.85 12.66
N PHE A 11 38.20 -10.79 11.88
CA PHE A 11 37.22 -9.72 11.66
C PHE A 11 36.45 -9.79 10.32
N ILE A 12 36.74 -10.76 9.45
CA ILE A 12 36.11 -10.86 8.11
C ILE A 12 34.85 -11.76 8.12
N LEU A 13 34.59 -12.53 9.19
CA LEU A 13 33.46 -13.48 9.25
C LEU A 13 32.16 -12.95 9.88
N THR A 14 32.11 -11.70 10.36
CA THR A 14 30.90 -11.07 10.94
C THR A 14 30.21 -10.08 10.00
N TYR A 15 30.57 -10.08 8.71
CA TYR A 15 29.89 -9.31 7.65
C TYR A 15 29.05 -10.19 6.72
N LEU A 16 28.49 -11.29 7.23
CA LEU A 16 27.28 -11.85 6.63
C LEU A 16 26.16 -10.88 6.94
N ALA A 17 26.08 -9.83 6.12
CA ALA A 17 25.00 -8.88 6.09
C ALA A 17 23.68 -9.65 6.23
N SER A 18 22.90 -9.31 7.25
CA SER A 18 21.51 -9.71 7.35
C SER A 18 20.85 -9.30 6.04
N ILE A 19 20.71 -10.23 5.11
CA ILE A 19 19.86 -10.06 3.95
C ILE A 19 18.47 -10.06 4.54
N THR A 20 18.00 -8.89 4.97
CA THR A 20 16.60 -8.66 5.23
C THR A 20 15.91 -8.98 3.91
N ALA A 21 15.29 -10.16 3.83
CA ALA A 21 14.44 -10.50 2.72
C ALA A 21 13.48 -9.32 2.56
N ALA A 22 13.46 -8.71 1.38
CA ALA A 22 12.46 -7.71 1.06
C ALA A 22 11.11 -8.41 1.27
N GLU A 23 10.29 -7.91 2.19
CA GLU A 23 8.97 -8.49 2.41
C GLU A 23 8.12 -8.16 1.18
N ASP A 24 7.72 -9.20 0.45
CA ASP A 24 6.78 -9.07 -0.65
C ASP A 24 5.44 -8.56 -0.12
N CYS A 25 4.79 -7.69 -0.89
CA CYS A 25 3.42 -7.24 -0.62
C CYS A 25 2.43 -8.05 -1.44
N TYR A 26 1.26 -8.29 -0.87
CA TYR A 26 0.20 -9.12 -1.44
C TYR A 26 -1.09 -8.33 -1.59
N PHE A 27 -1.82 -8.61 -2.68
CA PHE A 27 -3.22 -8.23 -2.82
C PHE A 27 -4.09 -8.98 -1.82
N ALA A 28 -5.32 -8.51 -1.57
CA ALA A 28 -6.27 -9.18 -0.67
C ALA A 28 -6.59 -10.64 -1.06
N ASN A 29 -6.41 -11.02 -2.33
CA ASN A 29 -6.56 -12.40 -2.81
C ASN A 29 -5.32 -13.27 -2.59
N GLY A 30 -4.27 -12.74 -1.96
CA GLY A 30 -3.01 -13.44 -1.68
C GLY A 30 -2.06 -13.56 -2.88
N THR A 31 -2.32 -12.88 -3.99
CA THR A 31 -1.36 -12.79 -5.10
C THR A 31 -0.30 -11.73 -4.81
N VAL A 32 0.94 -11.94 -5.27
CA VAL A 32 2.04 -10.99 -5.07
C VAL A 32 1.81 -9.74 -5.90
N VAL A 33 2.05 -8.57 -5.32
CA VAL A 33 1.99 -7.27 -5.99
C VAL A 33 3.19 -7.12 -6.94
N PRO A 34 2.97 -6.90 -8.26
CA PRO A 34 4.06 -6.70 -9.19
C PRO A 34 4.91 -5.46 -8.85
N PRO A 35 6.25 -5.49 -9.08
CA PRO A 35 7.13 -4.37 -8.76
C PRO A 35 6.75 -3.03 -9.40
N ARG A 36 6.06 -3.05 -10.54
CA ARG A 36 5.59 -1.84 -11.26
C ARG A 36 4.63 -0.96 -10.44
N PHE A 37 4.07 -1.47 -9.34
CA PHE A 37 3.18 -0.69 -8.48
C PHE A 37 3.93 0.17 -7.45
N HIS A 38 5.27 0.04 -7.35
CA HIS A 38 6.12 0.83 -6.45
C HIS A 38 5.70 0.72 -4.97
N VAL A 39 5.26 -0.48 -4.58
CA VAL A 39 4.71 -0.76 -3.26
C VAL A 39 5.81 -1.30 -2.36
N LEU A 40 5.92 -0.74 -1.16
CA LEU A 40 6.83 -1.22 -0.11
C LEU A 40 6.09 -1.28 1.23
N PRO A 41 6.54 -2.15 2.16
CA PRO A 41 6.08 -2.13 3.54
C PRO A 41 6.38 -0.79 4.21
N CYS A 42 5.52 -0.35 5.11
CA CYS A 42 5.78 0.83 5.92
C CYS A 42 6.97 0.62 6.88
N ASP A 43 7.77 1.66 7.11
CA ASP A 43 9.02 1.51 7.90
C ASP A 43 8.78 1.38 9.43
N ASN A 44 7.63 1.83 9.93
CA ASN A 44 7.37 1.94 11.36
C ASN A 44 6.46 0.82 11.88
N ALA A 45 6.86 0.21 13.00
CA ALA A 45 5.92 -0.56 13.80
C ALA A 45 4.85 0.38 14.38
N PRO A 46 3.59 -0.05 14.50
CA PRO A 46 3.06 -1.39 14.21
C PRO A 46 2.56 -1.60 12.78
N VAL A 47 2.62 -0.59 11.92
CA VAL A 47 2.10 -0.62 10.54
C VAL A 47 3.04 -1.29 9.54
N LYS A 48 4.13 -1.92 9.99
CA LYS A 48 5.11 -2.57 9.13
C LYS A 48 4.52 -3.66 8.21
N THR A 49 3.40 -4.24 8.62
CA THR A 49 2.66 -5.23 7.82
C THR A 49 1.79 -4.62 6.73
N ILE A 50 1.62 -3.29 6.74
CA ILE A 50 0.89 -2.54 5.72
C ILE A 50 1.86 -2.12 4.62
N CYS A 51 1.38 -2.20 3.38
CA CYS A 51 2.15 -1.86 2.20
C CYS A 51 1.49 -0.70 1.43
N CYS A 52 2.25 0.37 1.21
CA CYS A 52 1.82 1.58 0.50
C CYS A 52 2.72 1.84 -0.73
N ALA A 53 2.33 2.75 -1.63
CA ALA A 53 3.15 3.09 -2.80
C ALA A 53 4.29 4.05 -2.45
N LEU A 54 5.28 3.54 -1.71
CA LEU A 54 6.39 4.30 -1.12
C LEU A 54 7.60 4.47 -2.05
N ASP A 55 7.68 3.73 -3.16
CA ASP A 55 8.84 3.80 -4.08
C ASP A 55 8.55 4.65 -5.33
N ARG A 56 7.61 5.59 -5.24
CA ARG A 56 7.33 6.53 -6.33
C ARG A 56 8.31 7.70 -6.27
N GLU A 57 8.76 8.15 -7.44
CA GLU A 57 9.73 9.23 -7.58
C GLU A 57 9.16 10.59 -7.17
N ASN A 58 7.88 10.84 -7.49
CA ASN A 58 7.21 12.09 -7.16
C ASN A 58 6.90 12.14 -5.64
N PRO A 59 7.46 13.08 -4.87
CA PRO A 59 7.29 13.10 -3.41
C PRO A 59 5.84 13.43 -3.00
N PRO A 60 5.45 13.14 -1.74
CA PRO A 60 4.13 13.54 -1.22
C PRO A 60 3.95 15.06 -1.30
N GLY A 61 2.82 15.50 -1.86
CA GLY A 61 2.52 16.91 -2.12
C GLY A 61 3.11 17.47 -3.42
N GLY A 62 3.74 16.63 -4.25
CA GLY A 62 4.20 17.02 -5.58
C GLY A 62 3.07 17.24 -6.59
N LEU A 63 3.41 17.81 -7.74
CA LEU A 63 2.46 18.07 -8.84
C LEU A 63 2.12 16.76 -9.57
N LEU A 64 0.83 16.56 -9.89
CA LEU A 64 0.41 15.47 -10.77
C LEU A 64 0.61 15.87 -12.24
N ILE A 65 1.75 15.50 -12.82
CA ILE A 65 2.09 15.77 -14.23
C ILE A 65 2.15 14.44 -14.98
N ASN A 66 1.47 14.34 -16.13
CA ASN A 66 1.53 13.18 -17.03
C ASN A 66 1.24 11.82 -16.37
N GLY A 67 0.31 11.78 -15.42
CA GLY A 67 -0.04 10.54 -14.71
C GLY A 67 1.00 10.08 -13.67
N ASN A 68 2.01 10.90 -13.37
CA ASN A 68 2.98 10.62 -12.32
C ASN A 68 2.34 10.82 -10.94
N ASN A 69 1.88 9.73 -10.34
CA ASN A 69 1.30 9.73 -9.00
C ASN A 69 2.36 10.06 -7.95
N THR A 70 1.98 10.82 -6.92
CA THR A 70 2.86 11.08 -5.78
C THR A 70 3.04 9.82 -4.94
N ARG A 71 4.14 9.77 -4.19
CA ARG A 71 4.44 8.77 -3.18
C ARG A 71 3.44 8.86 -2.02
N ASP A 72 3.05 7.71 -1.52
CA ASP A 72 2.17 7.62 -0.36
C ASP A 72 2.94 7.90 0.95
N GLU A 73 2.19 8.19 2.00
CA GLU A 73 2.66 8.27 3.38
C GLU A 73 1.86 7.29 4.22
N CYS A 74 2.56 6.50 5.03
CA CYS A 74 1.92 5.57 5.96
C CYS A 74 1.38 6.32 7.17
N LEU A 75 0.07 6.26 7.38
CA LEU A 75 -0.55 6.77 8.60
C LEU A 75 -0.43 5.74 9.74
N PRO A 76 -0.42 6.20 11.01
CA PRO A 76 -0.25 5.28 12.15
C PRO A 76 -1.36 4.24 12.27
N ASN A 77 -2.56 4.52 11.74
CA ASN A 77 -3.70 3.58 11.72
C ASN A 77 -3.60 2.52 10.61
N GLY A 78 -2.57 2.56 9.76
CA GLY A 78 -2.37 1.64 8.64
C GLY A 78 -3.03 2.06 7.32
N ILE A 79 -3.56 3.29 7.23
CA ILE A 79 -4.04 3.85 5.95
C ILE A 79 -2.87 4.48 5.19
N CYS A 80 -2.89 4.35 3.86
CA CYS A 80 -1.95 5.04 2.98
C CYS A 80 -2.55 6.40 2.57
N GLN A 81 -1.88 7.50 2.91
CA GLN A 81 -2.26 8.84 2.51
C GLN A 81 -1.49 9.26 1.27
N ASN A 82 -2.19 9.73 0.24
CA ASN A 82 -1.58 10.30 -0.94
C ASN A 82 -1.90 11.80 -1.01
N ARG A 83 -0.89 12.65 -0.77
CA ARG A 83 -1.01 14.10 -0.99
C ARG A 83 -0.47 14.44 -2.36
N ALA A 84 -1.16 15.30 -3.10
CA ALA A 84 -0.69 15.81 -4.38
C ALA A 84 -1.23 17.22 -4.65
N VAL A 85 -0.72 17.84 -5.72
CA VAL A 85 -1.22 19.11 -6.22
C VAL A 85 -1.65 18.94 -7.68
N ARG A 86 -2.87 19.38 -8.01
CA ARG A 86 -3.43 19.37 -9.37
C ARG A 86 -3.97 20.76 -9.66
N ASP A 87 -3.51 21.39 -10.74
CA ASP A 87 -3.94 22.74 -11.15
C ASP A 87 -3.80 23.81 -10.04
N GLY A 88 -2.77 23.66 -9.19
CA GLY A 88 -2.53 24.53 -8.03
C GLY A 88 -3.36 24.19 -6.79
N GLU A 89 -4.32 23.28 -6.88
CA GLU A 89 -5.15 22.81 -5.77
C GLU A 89 -4.51 21.61 -5.07
N LYS A 90 -4.49 21.65 -3.73
CA LYS A 90 -4.01 20.53 -2.90
C LYS A 90 -5.09 19.48 -2.81
N ILE A 91 -4.78 18.27 -3.26
CA ILE A 91 -5.65 17.11 -3.15
C ILE A 91 -5.05 16.09 -2.18
N THR A 92 -5.91 15.46 -1.39
CA THR A 92 -5.51 14.37 -0.48
C THR A 92 -6.45 13.19 -0.71
N ALA A 93 -5.89 12.01 -0.94
CA ALA A 93 -6.63 10.76 -1.04
C ALA A 93 -6.14 9.79 0.03
N TYR A 94 -7.04 8.93 0.51
CA TYR A 94 -6.73 7.90 1.48
C TYR A 94 -7.06 6.54 0.89
N TRP A 95 -6.18 5.57 1.13
CA TRP A 95 -6.27 4.25 0.53
C TRP A 95 -6.00 3.17 1.56
N LEU A 96 -6.81 2.12 1.48
CA LEU A 96 -6.52 0.82 2.04
C LEU A 96 -5.85 -0.02 0.94
N ASN A 97 -4.54 -0.25 1.06
CA ASN A 97 -3.75 -0.89 -0.01
C ASN A 97 -3.48 -2.38 0.28
N PHE A 98 -2.20 -2.74 0.40
CA PHE A 98 -1.69 -4.11 0.38
C PHE A 98 -1.20 -4.54 1.75
N CYS A 99 -0.87 -5.83 1.90
CA CYS A 99 -0.32 -6.37 3.13
C CYS A 99 0.95 -7.20 2.87
N THR A 100 1.86 -7.27 3.83
CA THR A 100 3.01 -8.20 3.76
C THR A 100 2.62 -9.64 4.07
N ASP A 101 1.46 -9.86 4.69
CA ASP A 101 0.90 -11.20 4.85
C ASP A 101 0.07 -11.58 3.61
N LYS A 102 0.29 -12.79 3.12
CA LYS A 102 -0.46 -13.36 1.99
C LYS A 102 -1.93 -13.57 2.36
N ASP A 103 -2.20 -13.86 3.63
CA ASP A 103 -3.55 -13.99 4.14
C ASP A 103 -3.97 -12.70 4.85
N ILE A 104 -4.86 -11.94 4.21
CA ILE A 104 -5.36 -10.70 4.79
C ILE A 104 -6.20 -10.92 6.06
N THR A 105 -6.73 -12.12 6.26
CA THR A 105 -7.47 -12.49 7.48
C THR A 105 -6.57 -12.83 8.66
N SER A 106 -5.24 -12.87 8.49
CA SER A 106 -4.31 -13.39 9.49
C SER A 106 -4.24 -12.61 10.80
N GLY A 107 -4.93 -11.48 10.91
CA GLY A 107 -4.76 -10.59 12.06
C GLY A 107 -3.66 -9.55 11.87
N LYS A 108 -2.84 -9.63 10.81
CA LYS A 108 -1.70 -8.71 10.65
C LYS A 108 -2.00 -7.53 9.74
N CYS A 109 -3.10 -7.59 9.00
CA CYS A 109 -3.47 -6.63 7.98
C CYS A 109 -4.76 -5.91 8.37
N LEU A 110 -5.02 -4.78 7.72
CA LEU A 110 -6.35 -4.17 7.76
C LEU A 110 -7.29 -4.91 6.81
N ASP A 111 -8.26 -5.61 7.38
CA ASP A 111 -9.23 -6.43 6.67
C ASP A 111 -10.62 -5.80 6.69
N VAL A 112 -10.70 -4.61 6.11
CA VAL A 112 -11.92 -3.80 6.01
C VAL A 112 -12.22 -3.48 4.55
N CYS A 113 -13.45 -3.01 4.25
CA CYS A 113 -13.83 -2.52 2.93
C CYS A 113 -13.59 -3.53 1.79
N ARG A 114 -13.79 -4.83 2.04
CA ARG A 114 -13.53 -5.88 1.04
C ARG A 114 -14.34 -5.69 -0.23
N GLU A 115 -15.58 -5.26 -0.06
CA GLU A 115 -16.59 -5.06 -1.11
C GLU A 115 -16.28 -3.89 -2.05
N THR A 116 -15.37 -3.00 -1.67
CA THR A 116 -14.98 -1.82 -2.46
C THR A 116 -13.55 -1.88 -2.99
N ARG A 117 -12.82 -2.97 -2.73
CA ARG A 117 -11.49 -3.17 -3.31
C ARG A 117 -11.59 -3.34 -4.82
N ASN A 118 -10.80 -2.55 -5.55
CA ASN A 118 -10.70 -2.65 -7.01
C ASN A 118 -9.82 -3.84 -7.44
N ASP A 119 -9.71 -4.07 -8.75
CA ASP A 119 -8.84 -5.11 -9.32
C ASP A 119 -7.36 -4.92 -8.97
N GLY A 120 -6.96 -3.70 -8.62
CA GLY A 120 -5.65 -3.36 -8.07
C GLY A 120 -5.53 -3.65 -6.57
N GLY A 121 -6.52 -4.31 -5.95
CA GLY A 121 -6.58 -4.72 -4.55
C GLY A 121 -6.64 -3.61 -3.51
N GLY A 122 -6.63 -2.35 -3.94
CA GLY A 122 -6.79 -1.19 -3.07
C GLY A 122 -8.25 -0.74 -2.99
N SER A 123 -8.63 -0.13 -1.87
CA SER A 123 -9.92 0.53 -1.70
C SER A 123 -9.71 2.00 -1.31
N PRO A 124 -10.37 2.97 -1.98
CA PRO A 124 -10.40 4.33 -1.49
C PRO A 124 -11.10 4.38 -0.13
N MET A 125 -10.65 5.31 0.71
CA MET A 125 -11.17 5.55 2.05
C MET A 125 -11.50 7.04 2.20
N THR A 126 -12.59 7.35 2.90
CA THR A 126 -12.99 8.74 3.18
C THR A 126 -13.18 8.95 4.69
N PRO A 127 -12.44 9.86 5.34
CA PRO A 127 -12.59 10.11 6.77
C PRO A 127 -13.90 10.86 7.06
N CYS A 128 -14.59 10.48 8.15
CA CYS A 128 -15.86 11.11 8.51
C CYS A 128 -15.74 12.52 9.09
N ASP A 129 -14.59 12.83 9.69
CA ASP A 129 -14.29 14.16 10.25
C ASP A 129 -13.42 15.02 9.31
N GLY A 130 -13.12 14.52 8.10
CA GLY A 130 -12.27 15.21 7.13
C GLY A 130 -10.77 15.22 7.48
N THR A 131 -10.34 14.48 8.51
CA THR A 131 -8.95 14.48 8.97
C THR A 131 -8.26 13.14 8.73
N ASN A 132 -6.94 13.14 8.63
CA ASN A 132 -6.16 11.90 8.56
C ASN A 132 -6.07 11.13 9.90
N THR A 133 -6.56 11.73 10.98
CA THR A 133 -6.65 11.14 12.33
C THR A 133 -8.04 10.61 12.67
N SER A 134 -8.93 10.52 11.67
CA SER A 134 -10.28 10.04 11.88
C SER A 134 -10.29 8.65 12.51
N THR A 135 -11.21 8.41 13.42
CA THR A 135 -11.51 7.07 13.93
C THR A 135 -12.62 6.39 13.15
N ARG A 136 -13.27 7.11 12.23
CA ARG A 136 -14.45 6.65 11.48
C ARG A 136 -14.24 6.92 10.00
N TRP A 137 -14.36 5.88 9.19
CA TRP A 137 -14.03 5.94 7.77
C TRP A 137 -15.12 5.29 6.93
N CYS A 138 -15.39 5.87 5.76
CA CYS A 138 -16.17 5.23 4.71
C CYS A 138 -15.27 4.46 3.76
N CYS A 139 -15.72 3.28 3.38
CA CYS A 139 -15.26 2.56 2.21
C CYS A 139 -15.76 3.29 0.96
N GLY A 140 -14.86 3.83 0.12
CA GLY A 140 -15.22 4.63 -1.05
C GLY A 140 -14.73 6.08 -0.98
N THR A 141 -15.19 6.88 -1.95
CA THR A 141 -14.86 8.32 -2.09
C THR A 141 -15.93 9.25 -1.51
N SER A 142 -16.97 8.71 -0.86
CA SER A 142 -18.11 9.47 -0.34
C SER A 142 -18.15 9.47 1.18
N THR A 143 -18.63 10.56 1.77
CA THR A 143 -18.93 10.70 3.20
C THR A 143 -20.35 10.26 3.57
N THR A 144 -21.18 9.81 2.62
CA THR A 144 -22.60 9.44 2.89
C THR A 144 -22.72 8.38 4.00
N CYS A 145 -21.76 7.46 4.10
CA CYS A 145 -21.77 6.42 5.13
C CYS A 145 -21.71 7.02 6.55
N CYS A 146 -21.01 8.16 6.72
CA CYS A 146 -20.80 8.83 8.00
C CYS A 146 -22.08 9.41 8.59
N THR A 147 -22.99 9.91 7.74
CA THR A 147 -24.26 10.49 8.17
C THR A 147 -25.21 9.43 8.71
N ASN A 148 -25.22 8.26 8.06
CA ASN A 148 -26.23 7.23 8.31
C ASN A 148 -25.71 6.12 9.23
N ASN A 149 -24.42 6.15 9.57
CA ASN A 149 -23.68 5.08 10.25
C ASN A 149 -23.70 3.72 9.54
N PHE A 150 -24.11 3.70 8.27
CA PHE A 150 -24.18 2.48 7.48
C PHE A 150 -22.91 2.34 6.63
N GLY A 151 -22.15 1.25 6.79
CA GLY A 151 -20.88 1.05 6.08
C GLY A 151 -19.72 1.88 6.62
N VAL A 152 -19.84 2.43 7.83
CA VAL A 152 -18.73 3.08 8.53
C VAL A 152 -17.83 2.01 9.13
N VAL A 153 -16.53 2.15 8.94
CA VAL A 153 -15.48 1.36 9.57
C VAL A 153 -14.84 2.18 10.67
N GLU A 154 -14.75 1.60 11.87
CA GLU A 154 -14.01 2.20 12.97
C GLU A 154 -12.57 1.71 12.98
N LEU A 155 -11.62 2.65 12.91
CA LEU A 155 -10.19 2.38 12.95
C LEU A 155 -9.58 3.12 14.14
N PRO A 156 -8.71 2.49 14.95
CA PRO A 156 -7.96 3.18 15.97
C PRO A 156 -6.98 4.14 15.29
N GLN A 157 -6.64 5.24 15.97
CA GLN A 157 -5.67 6.22 15.45
C GLN A 157 -4.27 5.61 15.24
N SER A 158 -3.95 4.57 15.98
CA SER A 158 -2.74 3.78 15.81
C SER A 158 -3.12 2.32 15.65
N PHE A 159 -2.58 1.67 14.62
CA PHE A 159 -2.73 0.25 14.41
C PHE A 159 -2.14 -0.49 15.62
N ILE A 160 -2.67 -1.64 15.98
CA ILE A 160 -2.20 -2.39 17.16
C ILE A 160 -1.65 -3.77 16.79
N GLY A 161 -1.34 -3.97 15.51
CA GLY A 161 -0.86 -5.27 15.00
C GLY A 161 -1.92 -6.37 15.07
N ARG A 162 -3.21 -6.00 15.07
CA ARG A 162 -4.35 -6.91 15.07
C ARG A 162 -5.32 -6.50 13.97
N ALA A 163 -5.87 -7.47 13.25
CA ALA A 163 -6.84 -7.20 12.21
C ALA A 163 -8.08 -6.63 12.88
N ILE A 164 -8.52 -5.51 12.35
CA ILE A 164 -9.82 -4.97 12.64
C ILE A 164 -10.68 -5.53 11.52
N SER A 165 -11.42 -6.59 11.80
CA SER A 165 -12.50 -6.98 10.90
C SER A 165 -13.64 -6.01 11.15
N SER A 166 -14.22 -5.48 10.07
CA SER A 166 -15.49 -4.76 10.14
C SER A 166 -16.56 -5.70 10.68
N THR A 167 -16.79 -5.70 12.00
CA THR A 167 -18.07 -6.19 12.52
C THR A 167 -19.11 -5.24 11.98
N SER A 168 -19.78 -5.64 10.90
CA SER A 168 -20.98 -4.95 10.42
C SER A 168 -21.90 -4.82 11.63
N SER A 169 -22.07 -3.60 12.13
CA SER A 169 -23.05 -3.29 13.15
C SER A 169 -24.41 -3.59 12.52
N THR A 170 -24.92 -4.80 12.72
CA THR A 170 -26.28 -5.16 12.32
C THR A 170 -27.18 -4.18 13.06
N ALA A 171 -27.79 -3.25 12.32
CA ALA A 171 -28.70 -2.29 12.92
C ALA A 171 -29.74 -3.07 13.74
N PRO A 172 -30.05 -2.67 14.98
CA PRO A 172 -31.16 -3.27 15.69
C PRO A 172 -32.42 -3.07 14.84
N SER A 173 -33.01 -4.18 14.38
CA SER A 173 -34.34 -4.13 13.81
C SER A 173 -35.27 -3.47 14.84
N PRO A 174 -36.18 -2.57 14.42
CA PRO A 174 -37.14 -1.99 15.34
C PRO A 174 -38.06 -3.12 15.85
N THR A 175 -37.73 -3.68 17.01
CA THR A 175 -38.60 -4.63 17.70
C THR A 175 -39.80 -3.86 18.22
N SER A 176 -40.93 -3.96 17.53
CA SER A 176 -42.22 -3.50 18.06
C SER A 176 -42.47 -4.17 19.42
N ALA A 177 -42.60 -3.35 20.45
CA ALA A 177 -42.86 -3.77 21.81
C ALA A 177 -44.29 -4.33 21.93
N ASN A 178 -44.43 -5.65 22.10
CA ASN A 178 -45.59 -6.22 22.77
C ASN A 178 -45.14 -6.77 24.14
N SER A 179 -45.52 -5.99 25.16
CA SER A 179 -45.51 -6.34 26.57
C SER A 179 -46.36 -7.58 26.83
N ILE A 180 -45.84 -8.56 27.59
CA ILE A 180 -46.49 -9.29 28.69
C ILE A 180 -45.38 -10.03 29.49
N SER A 181 -45.39 -9.82 30.80
CA SER A 181 -44.64 -10.50 31.88
C SER A 181 -45.69 -10.93 32.93
N PRO A 182 -45.42 -11.75 33.98
CA PRO A 182 -44.23 -12.54 34.36
C PRO A 182 -44.55 -14.02 34.70
N GLY A 183 -43.52 -14.83 35.00
CA GLY A 183 -43.69 -15.89 36.00
C GLY A 183 -42.69 -17.07 36.00
N VAL A 184 -41.92 -17.16 37.12
CA VAL A 184 -41.50 -18.39 37.86
C VAL A 184 -40.58 -19.40 37.11
N THR A 185 -39.55 -20.10 37.64
CA THR A 185 -39.14 -20.58 38.98
C THR A 185 -37.68 -21.06 38.92
N SER A 186 -36.97 -21.04 40.07
CA SER A 186 -35.68 -21.71 40.36
C SER A 186 -35.79 -23.25 40.28
N PRO A 187 -34.72 -24.05 40.00
CA PRO A 187 -33.89 -24.60 41.10
C PRO A 187 -32.40 -24.90 40.81
N SER A 188 -31.60 -24.78 41.88
CA SER A 188 -30.57 -25.66 42.46
C SER A 188 -29.60 -26.54 41.64
N GLN A 189 -28.30 -26.34 41.94
CA GLN A 189 -27.17 -27.28 42.18
C GLN A 189 -26.95 -28.51 41.27
N THR A 190 -25.68 -28.71 40.83
CA THR A 190 -24.89 -29.95 41.02
C THR A 190 -23.41 -29.71 40.67
N ALA A 191 -22.49 -30.01 41.61
CA ALA A 191 -21.07 -30.35 41.40
C ALA A 191 -20.96 -31.90 41.42
N PRO A 192 -19.95 -32.61 40.84
CA PRO A 192 -18.49 -32.51 41.07
C PRO A 192 -17.70 -32.70 39.73
N SER A 193 -16.39 -32.92 39.57
CA SER A 193 -15.36 -33.60 40.35
C SER A 193 -13.97 -33.25 39.79
N ALA A 194 -12.96 -33.36 40.66
CA ALA A 194 -11.55 -33.19 40.38
C ALA A 194 -10.96 -34.34 39.54
N GLN A 195 -10.01 -34.03 38.64
CA GLN A 195 -8.99 -34.97 38.20
C GLN A 195 -7.60 -34.30 38.12
N ASN A 196 -6.64 -35.12 38.51
CA ASN A 196 -5.23 -34.88 38.84
C ASN A 196 -4.35 -34.31 37.71
N PRO A 197 -3.20 -33.70 38.09
CA PRO A 197 -2.13 -33.33 37.16
C PRO A 197 -1.16 -34.49 36.92
N THR A 198 -0.59 -34.59 35.72
CA THR A 198 0.56 -35.46 35.40
C THR A 198 1.29 -34.90 34.15
N PRO A 199 2.57 -35.22 33.92
CA PRO A 199 3.68 -34.31 34.19
C PRO A 199 4.44 -33.86 32.93
N ASP A 200 5.28 -32.84 33.13
CA ASP A 200 6.29 -32.31 32.22
C ASP A 200 6.94 -33.35 31.28
N GLN A 201 6.61 -33.25 29.98
CA GLN A 201 7.45 -33.77 28.91
C GLN A 201 8.42 -32.67 28.44
N LYS A 202 9.61 -32.68 29.05
CA LYS A 202 10.78 -31.95 28.58
C LYS A 202 11.27 -32.55 27.26
N GLN A 203 10.74 -32.05 26.14
CA GLN A 203 11.21 -32.40 24.80
C GLN A 203 12.56 -31.73 24.52
N ASN A 204 13.63 -32.50 24.70
CA ASN A 204 14.95 -32.16 24.17
C ASN A 204 14.94 -32.38 22.65
N THR A 205 14.71 -31.34 21.86
CA THR A 205 14.94 -31.32 20.41
C THR A 205 16.44 -31.32 20.13
N GLY A 206 17.06 -32.50 20.24
CA GLY A 206 18.40 -32.76 19.72
C GLY A 206 18.37 -32.83 18.19
N LEU A 207 18.80 -31.76 17.53
CA LEU A 207 19.03 -31.73 16.08
C LEU A 207 20.13 -32.74 15.74
N GLN A 208 19.75 -33.77 14.98
CA GLN A 208 20.63 -34.81 14.47
C GLN A 208 21.83 -34.18 13.72
N SER A 209 23.04 -34.54 14.12
CA SER A 209 24.32 -34.05 13.56
C SER A 209 24.56 -34.38 12.08
N GLY A 210 23.60 -35.01 11.38
CA GLY A 210 23.73 -35.46 10.00
C GLY A 210 23.57 -34.37 8.92
N VAL A 211 23.01 -33.19 9.23
CA VAL A 211 22.71 -32.15 8.22
C VAL A 211 23.84 -31.10 8.08
N LYS A 212 24.77 -31.04 9.04
CA LYS A 212 25.82 -30.00 9.10
C LYS A 212 26.96 -30.16 8.07
N ALA A 213 27.11 -31.32 7.43
CA ALA A 213 28.20 -31.56 6.49
C ALA A 213 27.88 -31.17 5.03
N GLY A 214 26.61 -30.95 4.68
CA GLY A 214 26.18 -30.76 3.28
C GLY A 214 26.28 -29.33 2.72
N ILE A 215 26.38 -28.31 3.57
CA ILE A 215 26.23 -26.90 3.14
C ILE A 215 27.57 -26.27 2.69
N GLY A 216 28.71 -26.84 3.08
CA GLY A 216 30.02 -26.23 2.83
C GLY A 216 30.45 -26.19 1.36
N ILE A 217 30.02 -27.16 0.53
CA ILE A 217 30.49 -27.28 -0.86
C ILE A 217 29.66 -26.40 -1.82
N GLY A 218 28.38 -26.16 -1.51
CA GLY A 218 27.45 -25.45 -2.40
C GLY A 218 27.86 -24.00 -2.68
N ILE A 219 28.42 -23.31 -1.68
CA ILE A 219 28.77 -21.88 -1.80
C ILE A 219 29.94 -21.68 -2.77
N ALA A 220 30.97 -22.53 -2.71
CA ALA A 220 32.12 -22.41 -3.60
C ALA A 220 31.70 -22.57 -5.08
N VAL A 221 30.88 -23.59 -5.37
CA VAL A 221 30.38 -23.83 -6.73
C VAL A 221 29.48 -22.70 -7.22
N GLY A 222 28.60 -22.17 -6.36
CA GLY A 222 27.70 -21.06 -6.69
C GLY A 222 28.44 -19.77 -7.06
N VAL A 223 29.49 -19.42 -6.33
CA VAL A 223 30.29 -18.20 -6.61
C VAL A 223 31.03 -18.33 -7.94
N PHE A 224 31.65 -19.49 -8.22
CA PHE A 224 32.32 -19.71 -9.51
C PHE A 224 31.34 -19.67 -10.70
N ALA A 225 30.13 -20.21 -10.54
CA ALA A 225 29.09 -20.16 -11.56
C ALA A 225 28.61 -18.72 -11.84
N LEU A 226 28.44 -17.88 -10.81
CA LEU A 226 28.04 -16.48 -10.97
C LEU A 226 29.13 -15.65 -11.67
N ILE A 227 30.40 -15.80 -11.27
CA ILE A 227 31.52 -15.09 -11.90
C ILE A 227 31.64 -15.51 -13.39
N GLY A 228 31.54 -16.81 -13.67
CA GLY A 228 31.53 -17.35 -15.02
C GLY A 228 30.36 -16.81 -15.87
N GLY A 229 29.16 -16.76 -15.28
CA GLY A 229 27.95 -16.24 -15.93
C GLY A 229 28.05 -14.76 -16.29
N ILE A 230 28.53 -13.92 -15.37
CA ILE A 230 28.72 -12.48 -15.62
C ILE A 230 29.75 -12.26 -16.74
N TRP A 231 30.87 -12.99 -16.71
CA TRP A 231 31.90 -12.88 -17.75
C TRP A 231 31.36 -13.31 -19.12
N PHE A 232 30.59 -14.40 -19.18
CA PHE A 232 29.96 -14.89 -20.41
C PHE A 232 28.95 -13.88 -21.00
N VAL A 233 28.07 -13.31 -20.17
CA VAL A 233 27.09 -12.30 -20.62
C VAL A 233 27.78 -11.04 -21.14
N ARG A 234 28.82 -10.54 -20.46
CA ARG A 234 29.60 -9.38 -20.94
C ARG A 234 30.25 -9.66 -22.29
N LYS A 235 30.83 -10.85 -22.47
CA LYS A 235 31.45 -11.27 -23.74
C LYS A 235 30.41 -11.41 -24.86
N ALA A 236 29.26 -12.02 -24.57
CA ALA A 236 28.16 -12.16 -25.52
C ALA A 236 27.59 -10.80 -25.96
N MET A 237 27.42 -9.85 -25.02
CA MET A 237 26.95 -8.50 -25.35
C MET A 237 27.96 -7.72 -26.19
N ALA A 238 29.26 -7.88 -25.95
CA ALA A 238 30.29 -7.26 -26.79
C ALA A 238 30.24 -7.78 -28.24
N TRP A 239 29.92 -9.07 -28.45
CA TRP A 239 29.76 -9.64 -29.78
C TRP A 239 28.50 -9.12 -30.49
N ARG A 240 27.39 -8.96 -29.76
CA ARG A 240 26.16 -8.38 -30.32
C ARG A 240 26.33 -6.92 -30.75
N LYS A 241 27.15 -6.14 -30.03
CA LYS A 241 27.47 -4.76 -30.44
C LYS A 241 28.23 -4.70 -31.77
N LYS A 242 29.17 -5.64 -32.00
CA LYS A 242 29.90 -5.73 -33.27
C LYS A 242 29.01 -6.11 -34.44
N ALA A 243 28.09 -7.06 -34.26
CA ALA A 243 27.13 -7.44 -35.29
C ALA A 243 26.23 -6.26 -35.70
N LYS A 244 25.67 -5.52 -34.73
CA LYS A 244 24.83 -4.35 -35.02
C LYS A 244 25.58 -3.20 -35.70
N ALA A 245 26.88 -3.03 -35.42
CA ALA A 245 27.69 -2.01 -36.09
C ALA A 245 27.88 -2.33 -37.58
N GLN A 246 28.00 -3.61 -37.94
CA GLN A 246 28.10 -4.05 -39.34
C GLN A 246 26.77 -3.91 -40.09
N ASP A 247 25.64 -4.23 -39.46
CA ASP A 247 24.32 -4.03 -40.07
C ASP A 247 24.05 -2.54 -40.35
N MET A 248 24.42 -1.64 -39.44
CA MET A 248 24.33 -0.19 -39.65
C MET A 248 25.24 0.30 -40.80
N GLU A 249 26.41 -0.31 -40.98
CA GLU A 249 27.32 0.02 -42.09
C GLU A 249 26.72 -0.42 -43.44
N LEU A 250 26.09 -1.59 -43.51
CA LEU A 250 25.39 -2.07 -44.70
C LEU A 250 24.19 -1.18 -45.06
N LEU A 251 23.36 -0.82 -44.08
CA LEU A 251 22.23 0.10 -44.30
C LEU A 251 22.71 1.48 -44.78
N LYS A 252 23.84 1.97 -44.26
CA LYS A 252 24.44 3.24 -44.72
C LYS A 252 24.92 3.17 -46.16
N ARG A 253 25.42 2.00 -46.61
CA ARG A 253 25.89 1.79 -47.99
C ARG A 253 24.73 1.68 -48.98
N GLU A 254 23.61 1.10 -48.57
CA GLU A 254 22.46 0.85 -49.46
C GLU A 254 21.67 2.13 -49.79
N ASN A 255 21.63 3.13 -48.89
CA ASN A 255 20.85 4.34 -49.13
C ASN A 255 21.53 5.64 -48.64
N PRO A 256 22.55 6.15 -49.37
CA PRO A 256 23.28 7.36 -48.99
C PRO A 256 22.43 8.65 -49.07
N SER A 257 21.23 8.60 -49.65
CA SER A 257 20.37 9.77 -49.89
C SER A 257 19.47 10.15 -48.70
N LEU A 258 19.36 9.31 -47.66
CA LEU A 258 18.41 9.50 -46.56
C LEU A 258 19.01 10.05 -45.25
N VAL A 259 20.33 10.32 -45.21
CA VAL A 259 21.06 10.72 -43.99
C VAL A 259 21.44 12.22 -43.97
N SER A 260 20.82 13.05 -44.81
CA SER A 260 21.22 14.47 -44.92
C SER A 260 20.58 15.44 -43.91
N HIS A 261 19.74 15.02 -42.95
CA HIS A 261 19.02 16.00 -42.11
C HIS A 261 18.80 15.72 -40.61
N SER A 262 19.38 14.68 -40.02
CA SER A 262 19.33 14.53 -38.55
C SER A 262 20.69 14.87 -37.92
N SER A 263 20.94 16.18 -37.76
CA SER A 263 22.04 16.67 -36.92
C SER A 263 21.74 16.29 -35.46
N PRO A 264 22.62 15.56 -34.76
CA PRO A 264 22.45 15.31 -33.34
C PRO A 264 22.91 16.56 -32.60
N ASP A 265 22.06 17.59 -32.54
CA ASP A 265 22.25 18.72 -31.65
C ASP A 265 22.06 18.22 -30.21
N LEU A 266 23.16 17.69 -29.68
CA LEU A 266 23.76 18.06 -28.41
C LEU A 266 22.86 18.90 -27.49
N TYR A 267 21.93 18.25 -26.78
CA TYR A 267 21.33 18.80 -25.57
C TYR A 267 22.41 18.89 -24.48
N LYS A 268 23.22 19.94 -24.57
CA LYS A 268 24.10 20.41 -23.50
C LYS A 268 23.20 21.11 -22.49
N HIS A 269 22.83 20.40 -21.42
CA HIS A 269 22.23 21.04 -20.25
C HIS A 269 23.28 21.94 -19.59
N GLU A 270 23.28 23.22 -19.95
CA GLU A 270 23.95 24.26 -19.17
C GLU A 270 23.17 24.48 -17.87
N HIS A 271 23.80 24.17 -16.74
CA HIS A 271 23.42 24.73 -15.45
C HIS A 271 23.89 26.20 -15.39
N GLY A 272 23.09 27.09 -16.00
CA GLY A 272 23.21 28.55 -15.86
C GLY A 272 22.34 29.06 -14.71
N GLY A 273 22.95 29.84 -13.81
CA GLY A 273 22.39 30.24 -12.52
C GLY A 273 21.25 31.26 -12.54
N ASN A 274 20.64 31.40 -11.35
CA ASN A 274 19.87 32.53 -10.84
C ASN A 274 19.22 33.46 -11.87
N GLN A 275 17.97 33.17 -12.22
CA GLN A 275 16.98 34.23 -12.39
C GLN A 275 15.81 33.98 -11.44
N ARG A 276 15.70 34.86 -10.45
CA ARG A 276 14.43 35.11 -9.75
C ARG A 276 13.49 35.70 -10.79
N SER A 277 12.53 34.91 -11.26
CA SER A 277 11.37 35.45 -11.97
C SER A 277 10.49 36.17 -10.95
N GLU A 278 10.62 37.50 -10.90
CA GLU A 278 9.62 38.36 -10.28
C GLU A 278 8.36 38.29 -11.15
N MET A 279 7.36 37.56 -10.65
CA MET A 279 6.04 37.49 -11.25
C MET A 279 5.31 38.81 -10.97
N PRO A 280 4.72 39.48 -11.99
CA PRO A 280 4.09 40.79 -11.81
C PRO A 280 2.86 40.70 -10.91
N TYR A 281 2.69 41.76 -10.12
CA TYR A 281 1.64 41.96 -9.12
C TYR A 281 0.23 41.64 -9.64
N TRP A 282 -0.52 40.96 -8.76
CA TRP A 282 -1.96 40.68 -8.80
C TRP A 282 -2.81 41.82 -9.39
N THR A 283 -3.29 41.64 -10.61
CA THR A 283 -4.55 42.25 -11.06
C THR A 283 -5.71 41.56 -10.35
N LYS A 284 -6.50 42.34 -9.59
CA LYS A 284 -7.75 41.90 -8.97
C LYS A 284 -8.66 41.28 -10.04
N PRO A 285 -9.23 40.09 -9.81
CA PRO A 285 -10.22 39.51 -10.71
C PRO A 285 -11.41 40.45 -10.88
N THR A 286 -11.83 40.67 -12.12
CA THR A 286 -13.10 41.32 -12.46
C THR A 286 -14.24 40.40 -12.04
N GLU A 287 -15.00 40.82 -11.02
CA GLU A 287 -16.26 40.20 -10.61
C GLU A 287 -17.22 40.14 -11.81
N LEU A 288 -17.50 38.94 -12.33
CA LEU A 288 -18.60 38.75 -13.26
C LEU A 288 -19.92 38.90 -12.50
N ALA A 289 -20.82 39.73 -13.04
CA ALA A 289 -22.16 39.91 -12.52
C ALA A 289 -22.87 38.55 -12.40
N SER A 290 -23.34 38.23 -11.19
CA SER A 290 -24.13 37.04 -10.89
C SER A 290 -25.33 36.93 -11.86
N PRO A 291 -25.48 35.82 -12.60
CA PRO A 291 -26.73 35.56 -13.32
C PRO A 291 -27.86 35.40 -12.30
N GLY A 292 -28.98 36.06 -12.61
CA GLY A 292 -30.15 36.18 -11.75
C GLY A 292 -30.68 34.85 -11.23
N ARG A 293 -31.28 34.94 -10.04
CA ARG A 293 -31.90 33.85 -9.27
C ARG A 293 -32.80 32.98 -10.14
N PRO A 294 -32.72 31.63 -10.03
CA PRO A 294 -33.77 30.77 -10.53
C PRO A 294 -35.06 30.98 -9.71
N TRP A 295 -36.17 31.00 -10.43
CA TRP A 295 -37.55 31.09 -9.97
C TRP A 295 -37.91 29.86 -9.12
N GLU A 296 -38.49 30.09 -7.93
CA GLU A 296 -39.04 29.02 -7.11
C GLU A 296 -40.36 28.53 -7.71
N LEU A 297 -40.44 27.22 -7.96
CA LEU A 297 -41.65 26.53 -8.38
C LEU A 297 -42.53 26.29 -7.16
N ALA A 298 -43.76 26.80 -7.20
CA ALA A 298 -44.76 26.62 -6.17
C ALA A 298 -45.05 25.13 -5.90
N ASP A 299 -45.04 24.79 -4.62
CA ASP A 299 -45.44 23.50 -4.05
C ASP A 299 -46.80 23.03 -4.59
N THR A 300 -46.81 21.84 -5.18
CA THR A 300 -48.04 21.12 -5.49
C THR A 300 -48.43 20.30 -4.28
N ALA A 301 -49.46 20.75 -3.57
CA ALA A 301 -50.03 20.07 -2.41
C ALA A 301 -50.55 18.67 -2.79
N VAL A 302 -49.92 17.63 -2.21
CA VAL A 302 -50.38 16.24 -2.29
C VAL A 302 -51.45 16.02 -1.22
N ARG A 303 -52.68 15.70 -1.65
CA ARG A 303 -53.79 15.29 -0.78
C ARG A 303 -53.55 13.91 -0.18
N PRO A 304 -53.83 13.67 1.11
CA PRO A 304 -53.87 12.33 1.67
C PRO A 304 -55.20 11.64 1.31
N ALA A 305 -55.10 10.38 0.86
CA ALA A 305 -56.24 9.50 0.66
C ALA A 305 -56.67 8.89 2.01
N THR A 306 -57.90 9.15 2.41
CA THR A 306 -58.60 8.47 3.51
C THR A 306 -59.14 7.13 3.02
N SER A 307 -58.67 6.02 3.57
CA SER A 307 -59.34 4.72 3.44
C SER A 307 -60.18 4.45 4.69
N GLU A 308 -61.50 4.54 4.53
CA GLU A 308 -62.49 4.00 5.46
C GLU A 308 -62.35 2.47 5.56
N LEU A 309 -62.24 1.97 6.78
CA LEU A 309 -62.50 0.56 7.11
C LEU A 309 -63.96 0.46 7.60
N LYS A 310 -64.78 -0.28 6.87
CA LYS A 310 -66.13 -0.71 7.30
C LYS A 310 -66.07 -2.17 7.76
N SER A 311 -66.81 -2.40 8.85
CA SER A 311 -67.12 -3.61 9.62
C SER A 311 -66.94 -4.97 8.98
#